data_AF-A0A836VZC6-F1
#
_entry.id   AF-A0A836VZC6-F1
#
_cell.length_a   1.000
_cell.length_b   1.000
_cell.length_c   1.000
_cell.angle_alpha   90.00
_cell.angle_beta   90.00
_cell.angle_gamma   90.00
#
_symmetry.space_group_name_H-M   'P 1'
#
loop_
_entity.id
_entity.type
_entity.pdbx_description
1 polymer ?
#
loop_
_entity_poly.entity_id
_entity_poly.type
_entity_poly.pdbx_seq_one_letter_code
_entity_poly.pdbx_strand_id
1 'polypeptide(L)'
;MITVPFVIEQTGRGERAYDIYSRLLKERIVFIGTPIDDTVANLTIAQLLFLEAEDASKDIQLYINCPGGIVSSGLAIYDTIQYIKCDVSSTCIGMAASMGAILLAAGTKGKRFALPHARIMIHQPEGGFQGQASDIEIHAK
;
A
#
# COMPACT_ATOMS: atom_id res chain seq x y z
N MET A 1 -3.05 7.44 -21.65
CA MET A 1 -2.70 7.75 -20.24
C MET A 1 -3.93 8.41 -19.63
N ILE A 2 -4.46 7.87 -18.54
CA ILE A 2 -5.63 8.45 -17.87
C ILE A 2 -5.14 9.62 -17.01
N THR A 3 -5.77 10.78 -17.14
CA THR A 3 -5.41 11.98 -16.37
C THR A 3 -6.00 11.88 -14.96
N VAL A 4 -5.21 12.16 -13.93
CA VAL A 4 -5.70 12.26 -12.56
C VAL A 4 -6.49 13.58 -12.42
N PRO A 5 -7.76 13.55 -11.99
CA PRO A 5 -8.54 14.77 -11.80
C PRO A 5 -7.96 15.67 -10.70
N PHE A 6 -8.12 16.97 -10.88
CA PHE A 6 -7.75 17.98 -9.90
C PHE A 6 -8.99 18.52 -9.17
N VAL A 7 -8.79 18.89 -7.91
CA VAL A 7 -9.79 19.51 -7.03
C VAL A 7 -9.25 20.86 -6.58
N ILE A 8 -10.12 21.88 -6.60
CA ILE A 8 -9.81 23.23 -6.10
C ILE A 8 -10.39 23.36 -4.69
N GLU A 9 -9.53 23.63 -3.72
CA GLU A 9 -9.91 23.88 -2.33
C GLU A 9 -9.78 25.39 -2.04
N GLN A 10 -10.91 26.03 -1.69
CA GLN A 10 -10.89 27.41 -1.22
C GLN A 10 -10.49 27.44 0.26
N THR A 11 -9.35 28.08 0.53
CA THR A 11 -8.88 28.33 1.89
C THR A 11 -9.04 29.80 2.23
N GLY A 12 -9.02 30.16 3.53
CA GLY A 12 -9.04 31.56 3.95
C GLY A 12 -7.87 32.42 3.42
N ARG A 13 -6.86 31.81 2.77
CA ARG A 13 -5.70 32.47 2.14
C ARG A 13 -5.71 32.39 0.61
N GLY A 14 -6.80 31.91 0.00
CA GLY A 14 -6.95 31.77 -1.46
C GLY A 14 -7.21 30.33 -1.89
N GLU A 15 -7.14 30.10 -3.21
CA GLU A 15 -7.40 28.79 -3.82
C GLU A 15 -6.13 27.94 -3.91
N ARG A 16 -6.24 26.65 -3.60
CA ARG A 16 -5.19 25.65 -3.84
C ARG A 16 -5.73 24.52 -4.68
N ALA A 17 -5.00 24.15 -5.72
CA ALA A 17 -5.31 23.01 -6.57
C ALA A 17 -4.49 21.79 -6.13
N TYR A 18 -5.16 20.65 -5.99
CA TYR A 18 -4.55 19.35 -5.67
C TYR A 18 -5.04 18.31 -6.68
N ASP A 19 -4.22 17.34 -7.04
CA ASP A 19 -4.79 16.11 -7.61
C ASP A 19 -5.58 15.36 -6.53
N ILE A 20 -6.49 14.48 -6.96
CA ILE A 20 -7.39 13.79 -6.02
C ILE A 20 -6.64 12.96 -4.98
N TYR A 21 -5.50 12.34 -5.32
CA TYR A 21 -4.72 11.54 -4.37
C TYR A 21 -3.98 12.43 -3.38
N SER A 22 -3.37 13.53 -3.84
CA SER A 22 -2.77 14.52 -2.94
C SER A 22 -3.81 15.11 -1.97
N ARG A 23 -5.05 15.32 -2.43
CA ARG A 23 -6.12 15.78 -1.52
C ARG A 23 -6.47 14.73 -0.47
N LEU A 24 -6.52 13.45 -0.85
CA LEU A 24 -6.78 12.34 0.08
C LEU A 24 -5.62 12.12 1.06
N LEU A 25 -4.37 12.31 0.63
CA LEU A 25 -3.19 12.20 1.49
C LEU A 25 -3.22 13.23 2.63
N LYS A 26 -3.76 14.43 2.40
CA LYS A 26 -4.01 15.42 3.49
C LYS A 26 -4.97 14.89 4.56
N GLU A 27 -5.89 14.00 4.20
CA GLU A 27 -6.78 13.28 5.13
C GLU A 27 -6.16 11.96 5.64
N ARG A 28 -4.85 11.76 5.42
CA ARG A 28 -4.09 10.57 5.82
C ARG A 28 -4.57 9.28 5.15
N ILE A 29 -5.08 9.40 3.93
CA ILE A 29 -5.56 8.28 3.12
C ILE A 29 -4.50 7.92 2.06
N VAL A 30 -4.07 6.67 2.05
CA VAL A 30 -3.09 6.10 1.10
C VAL A 30 -3.75 4.95 0.33
N PHE A 31 -3.50 4.88 -0.99
CA PHE A 31 -4.06 3.85 -1.87
C PHE A 31 -2.97 2.93 -2.44
N ILE A 32 -3.22 1.62 -2.36
CA ILE A 32 -2.53 0.59 -3.14
C ILE A 32 -3.55 0.00 -4.12
N GLY A 33 -3.63 0.59 -5.32
CA GLY A 33 -4.63 0.27 -6.34
C GLY A 33 -4.10 -0.47 -7.57
N THR A 34 -2.82 -0.83 -7.58
CA THR A 34 -2.12 -1.45 -8.72
C THR A 34 -1.30 -2.65 -8.24
N PRO A 35 -0.80 -3.51 -9.16
CA PRO A 35 0.20 -4.50 -8.79
C PRO A 35 1.37 -3.85 -8.04
N ILE A 36 1.89 -4.55 -7.04
CA ILE A 36 3.01 -4.06 -6.23
C ILE A 36 4.31 -4.29 -6.99
N ASP A 37 4.97 -3.20 -7.34
CA ASP A 37 6.35 -3.17 -7.83
C ASP A 37 7.19 -2.20 -6.98
N ASP A 38 8.46 -2.03 -7.32
CA ASP A 38 9.36 -1.15 -6.59
C ASP A 38 8.91 0.33 -6.61
N THR A 39 8.24 0.76 -7.68
CA THR A 39 7.74 2.15 -7.80
C THR A 39 6.58 2.36 -6.84
N VAL A 40 5.60 1.46 -6.86
CA VAL A 40 4.43 1.49 -5.97
C VAL A 40 4.86 1.37 -4.51
N ALA A 41 5.79 0.48 -4.21
CA ALA A 41 6.33 0.31 -2.87
C ALA A 41 7.04 1.59 -2.39
N ASN A 42 7.94 2.15 -3.19
CA ASN A 42 8.67 3.36 -2.81
C ASN A 42 7.73 4.55 -2.57
N LEU A 43 6.72 4.73 -3.43
CA LEU A 43 5.70 5.77 -3.25
C LEU A 43 4.85 5.55 -1.99
N THR A 44 4.47 4.30 -1.70
CA THR A 44 3.68 3.96 -0.52
C THR A 44 4.49 4.22 0.75
N ILE A 45 5.74 3.76 0.79
CA ILE A 45 6.66 3.96 1.93
C ILE A 45 6.89 5.46 2.16
N ALA A 46 7.14 6.23 1.10
CA ALA A 46 7.31 7.68 1.22
C ALA A 46 6.07 8.37 1.81
N GLN A 47 4.87 7.97 1.40
CA GLN A 47 3.61 8.50 1.96
C GLN A 47 3.44 8.13 3.43
N LEU A 48 3.74 6.88 3.82
CA LEU A 48 3.67 6.43 5.21
C LEU A 48 4.63 7.22 6.11
N LEU A 49 5.88 7.36 5.70
CA LEU A 49 6.90 8.13 6.45
C LEU A 49 6.56 9.61 6.51
N PHE A 50 5.99 10.18 5.45
CA PHE A 50 5.50 11.55 5.44
C PHE A 50 4.40 11.75 6.49
N LEU A 51 3.41 10.85 6.53
CA LEU A 51 2.30 10.93 7.48
C LEU A 51 2.73 10.69 8.94
N GLU A 52 3.71 9.82 9.16
CA GLU A 52 4.39 9.62 10.45
C GLU A 52 5.05 10.92 10.93
N ALA A 53 5.78 11.61 10.05
CA ALA A 53 6.47 12.85 10.38
C ALA A 53 5.50 14.02 10.64
N GLU A 54 4.38 14.08 9.92
CA GLU A 54 3.35 15.12 10.10
C GLU A 54 2.62 14.99 11.45
N ASP A 55 2.20 13.77 11.81
CA ASP A 55 1.54 13.51 13.09
C ASP A 55 1.54 12.01 13.41
N ALA A 56 2.51 11.57 14.22
CA ALA A 56 2.68 10.18 14.62
C ALA A 56 1.55 9.63 15.53
N SER A 57 0.66 10.48 16.03
CA SER A 57 -0.43 10.08 16.93
C SER A 57 -1.74 9.75 16.21
N LYS A 58 -1.83 10.09 14.92
CA LYS A 58 -3.04 9.92 14.12
C LYS A 58 -2.95 8.71 13.21
N ASP A 59 -4.06 7.99 13.14
CA ASP A 59 -4.23 6.85 12.24
C ASP A 59 -3.95 7.21 10.77
N ILE A 60 -3.46 6.22 10.02
CA ILE A 60 -3.34 6.25 8.57
C ILE A 60 -4.37 5.27 7.99
N GLN A 61 -5.14 5.70 6.98
CA GLN A 61 -6.09 4.83 6.29
C GLN A 61 -5.48 4.29 5.00
N LEU A 62 -5.21 2.98 4.98
CA LEU A 62 -4.65 2.27 3.83
C LEU A 62 -5.75 1.52 3.08
N TYR A 63 -6.07 1.97 1.87
CA TYR A 63 -7.04 1.31 0.98
C TYR A 63 -6.33 0.40 -0.02
N ILE A 64 -6.76 -0.87 -0.08
CA ILE A 64 -6.10 -1.91 -0.87
C ILE A 64 -7.08 -2.48 -1.91
N ASN A 65 -6.71 -2.32 -3.18
CA ASN A 65 -7.29 -3.00 -4.34
C ASN A 65 -6.15 -3.52 -5.22
N CYS A 66 -5.56 -4.65 -4.84
CA CYS A 66 -4.29 -5.11 -5.39
C CYS A 66 -4.31 -6.61 -5.68
N PRO A 67 -3.87 -7.05 -6.89
CA PRO A 67 -3.75 -8.47 -7.23
C PRO A 67 -2.51 -9.16 -6.64
N GLY A 68 -1.63 -8.43 -5.95
CA GLY A 68 -0.31 -8.91 -5.54
C GLY A 68 0.82 -8.21 -6.29
N GLY A 69 2.00 -8.81 -6.27
CA GLY A 69 3.17 -8.26 -6.94
C GLY A 69 4.48 -8.83 -6.40
N ILE A 70 5.55 -8.05 -6.54
CA ILE A 70 6.89 -8.42 -6.11
C ILE A 70 6.91 -8.58 -4.58
N VAL A 71 7.37 -9.74 -4.11
CA VAL A 71 7.38 -10.10 -2.68
C VAL A 71 8.25 -9.14 -1.88
N SER A 72 9.48 -8.86 -2.33
CA SER A 72 10.39 -7.95 -1.63
C SER A 72 9.83 -6.53 -1.51
N SER A 73 9.25 -5.99 -2.57
CA SER A 73 8.64 -4.65 -2.57
C SER A 73 7.44 -4.61 -1.62
N GLY A 74 6.63 -5.68 -1.58
CA GLY A 74 5.54 -5.81 -0.61
C GLY A 74 6.04 -5.95 0.85
N LEU A 75 7.14 -6.67 1.09
CA LEU A 75 7.74 -6.80 2.42
C LEU A 75 8.30 -5.46 2.92
N ALA A 76 8.87 -4.63 2.03
CA ALA A 76 9.32 -3.29 2.41
C ALA A 76 8.15 -2.40 2.89
N ILE A 77 6.98 -2.49 2.26
CA ILE A 77 5.76 -1.81 2.73
C ILE A 77 5.33 -2.41 4.08
N TYR A 78 5.30 -3.74 4.19
CA TYR A 78 4.93 -4.44 5.41
C TYR A 78 5.77 -3.97 6.61
N ASP A 79 7.10 -4.00 6.47
CA ASP A 79 8.02 -3.59 7.54
C ASP A 79 7.85 -2.12 7.87
N THR A 80 7.59 -1.27 6.88
CA THR A 80 7.30 0.15 7.12
C THR A 80 6.01 0.33 7.94
N ILE A 81 4.95 -0.43 7.65
CA ILE A 81 3.71 -0.41 8.45
C ILE A 81 4.00 -0.82 9.90
N GLN A 82 4.88 -1.79 10.14
CA GLN A 82 5.25 -2.21 11.50
C GLN A 82 6.22 -1.24 12.20
N TYR A 83 7.00 -0.49 11.43
CA TYR A 83 8.06 0.39 11.93
C TYR A 83 7.53 1.73 12.43
N ILE A 84 6.55 2.31 11.72
CA ILE A 84 5.97 3.61 12.06
C ILE A 84 5.12 3.52 13.35
N LYS A 85 5.00 4.63 14.08
CA LYS A 85 4.19 4.70 15.31
C LYS A 85 2.71 4.87 15.02
N CYS A 86 2.36 5.43 13.87
CA CYS A 86 0.97 5.57 13.46
C CYS A 86 0.29 4.20 13.40
N ASP A 87 -0.91 4.10 13.96
CA ASP A 87 -1.78 2.97 13.68
C ASP A 87 -2.21 3.01 12.21
N VAL A 88 -1.93 1.94 11.46
CA VAL A 88 -2.42 1.79 10.09
C VAL A 88 -3.73 1.01 10.09
N SER A 89 -4.80 1.64 9.62
CA SER A 89 -6.10 1.03 9.37
C SER A 89 -6.18 0.56 7.92
N SER A 90 -6.21 -0.75 7.69
CA SER A 90 -6.17 -1.33 6.34
C SER A 90 -7.55 -1.79 5.91
N THR A 91 -8.03 -1.34 4.75
CA THR A 91 -9.35 -1.69 4.20
C THR A 91 -9.24 -2.26 2.79
N CYS A 92 -9.75 -3.47 2.60
CA CYS A 92 -9.86 -4.06 1.27
C CYS A 92 -11.10 -3.54 0.53
N ILE A 93 -10.87 -2.99 -0.66
CA ILE A 93 -11.90 -2.45 -1.55
C ILE A 93 -11.78 -3.10 -2.93
N GLY A 94 -12.53 -4.19 -3.16
CA GLY A 94 -12.44 -4.97 -4.39
C GLY A 94 -11.64 -6.24 -4.17
N MET A 95 -10.31 -6.19 -4.27
CA MET A 95 -9.46 -7.38 -4.09
C MET A 95 -8.19 -7.10 -3.29
N ALA A 96 -7.83 -8.03 -2.42
CA ALA A 96 -6.51 -8.12 -1.79
C ALA A 96 -6.00 -9.55 -2.00
N ALA A 97 -5.15 -9.74 -3.01
CA ALA A 97 -4.60 -11.04 -3.36
C ALA A 97 -3.07 -11.08 -3.15
N SER A 98 -2.53 -12.24 -2.80
CA SER A 98 -1.08 -12.45 -2.63
C SER A 98 -0.47 -11.41 -1.67
N MET A 99 0.56 -10.66 -2.08
CA MET A 99 1.10 -9.55 -1.28
C MET A 99 0.07 -8.50 -0.86
N GLY A 100 -1.00 -8.27 -1.64
CA GLY A 100 -2.10 -7.40 -1.23
C GLY A 100 -2.85 -7.94 0.00
N ALA A 101 -3.03 -9.26 0.12
CA ALA A 101 -3.64 -9.89 1.28
C ALA A 101 -2.73 -9.82 2.52
N ILE A 102 -1.41 -9.97 2.33
CA ILE A 102 -0.41 -9.82 3.40
C ILE A 102 -0.43 -8.39 3.93
N LEU A 103 -0.43 -7.38 3.06
CA LEU A 103 -0.52 -5.97 3.48
C LEU A 103 -1.85 -5.61 4.14
N LEU A 104 -2.95 -6.22 3.70
CA LEU A 104 -4.22 -6.12 4.41
C LEU A 104 -4.14 -6.71 5.82
N ALA A 105 -3.45 -7.82 5.99
CA ALA A 105 -3.27 -8.46 7.29
C ALA A 105 -2.29 -7.69 8.20
N ALA A 106 -1.38 -6.90 7.62
CA ALA A 106 -0.35 -6.11 8.29
C ALA A 106 -0.90 -4.89 9.05
N GLY A 107 -2.13 -4.46 8.74
CA GLY A 107 -2.78 -3.37 9.45
C GLY A 107 -2.92 -3.65 10.95
N THR A 108 -3.09 -2.58 11.72
CA THR A 108 -3.17 -2.60 13.18
C THR A 108 -4.25 -3.55 13.66
N LYS A 109 -3.97 -4.30 14.73
CA LYS A 109 -4.94 -5.22 15.35
C LYS A 109 -6.25 -4.50 15.67
N GLY A 110 -7.37 -5.03 15.17
CA GLY A 110 -8.70 -4.43 15.35
C GLY A 110 -9.07 -3.34 14.32
N LYS A 111 -8.14 -2.94 13.45
CA LYS A 111 -8.33 -1.93 12.40
C LYS A 111 -8.10 -2.50 10.99
N ARG A 112 -8.52 -3.75 10.77
CA ARG A 112 -8.42 -4.46 9.49
C ARG A 112 -9.81 -4.78 8.97
N PHE A 113 -10.17 -4.20 7.84
CA PHE A 113 -11.54 -4.22 7.32
C PHE A 113 -11.58 -4.69 5.87
N ALA A 114 -12.74 -5.16 5.46
CA ALA A 114 -13.03 -5.50 4.07
C ALA A 114 -14.47 -5.10 3.76
N LEU A 115 -14.70 -4.56 2.56
CA LEU A 115 -16.07 -4.31 2.11
C LEU A 115 -16.81 -5.64 1.82
N PRO A 116 -18.16 -5.65 1.86
CA PRO A 116 -18.95 -6.90 1.77
C PRO A 116 -18.70 -7.76 0.52
N HIS A 117 -18.26 -7.16 -0.59
CA HIS A 117 -17.98 -7.86 -1.85
C HIS A 117 -16.49 -7.96 -2.17
N ALA A 118 -15.63 -7.60 -1.21
CA ALA A 118 -14.19 -7.72 -1.38
C ALA A 118 -13.77 -9.20 -1.42
N ARG A 119 -12.73 -9.50 -2.21
CA ARG A 119 -12.12 -10.83 -2.29
C ARG A 119 -10.73 -10.81 -1.69
N ILE A 120 -10.49 -11.72 -0.75
CA ILE A 120 -9.18 -11.94 -0.15
C ILE A 120 -8.66 -13.28 -0.67
N MET A 121 -7.48 -13.30 -1.27
CA MET A 121 -6.85 -14.51 -1.82
C MET A 121 -5.42 -14.62 -1.31
N ILE A 122 -5.08 -15.78 -0.75
CA ILE A 122 -3.72 -16.13 -0.34
C ILE A 122 -3.27 -17.34 -1.14
N HIS A 123 -2.00 -17.33 -1.54
CA HIS A 123 -1.31 -18.46 -2.15
C HIS A 123 0.18 -18.38 -1.78
N GLN A 124 0.89 -19.48 -1.94
CA GLN A 124 2.34 -19.50 -1.76
C GLN A 124 3.03 -18.61 -2.81
N PRO A 125 4.21 -18.03 -2.51
CA PRO A 125 4.97 -17.25 -3.49
C PRO A 125 5.23 -18.02 -4.78
N GLU A 126 5.26 -17.30 -5.89
CA GLU A 126 5.65 -17.83 -7.19
C GLU A 126 6.91 -17.11 -7.66
N GLY A 127 7.83 -17.86 -8.27
CA GLY A 127 9.11 -17.34 -8.75
C GLY A 127 9.70 -18.26 -9.80
N GLY A 128 10.76 -17.81 -10.45
CA GLY A 128 11.49 -18.58 -11.44
C GLY A 128 12.93 -18.11 -11.51
N PHE A 129 13.84 -19.04 -11.80
CA PHE A 129 15.26 -18.78 -11.96
C PHE A 129 15.82 -19.66 -13.08
N GLN A 130 16.79 -19.14 -13.84
CA GLN A 130 17.51 -19.87 -14.87
C GLN A 130 19.01 -19.59 -14.72
N GLY A 131 19.83 -20.64 -14.70
CA GLY A 131 21.27 -20.52 -14.51
C GLY A 131 21.96 -21.86 -14.30
N GLN A 132 23.11 -21.85 -13.62
CA GLN A 132 23.81 -23.09 -13.27
C GLN A 132 22.94 -23.95 -12.35
N ALA A 133 23.12 -25.28 -12.39
CA ALA A 133 22.36 -26.20 -11.54
C ALA A 133 22.51 -25.85 -10.05
N SER A 134 23.70 -25.43 -9.62
CA SER A 134 23.97 -24.93 -8.28
C SER A 134 23.15 -23.69 -7.94
N ASP A 135 23.03 -22.75 -8.86
CA ASP A 135 22.26 -21.52 -8.65
C ASP A 135 20.75 -21.82 -8.61
N ILE A 136 20.26 -22.75 -9.43
CA ILE A 136 18.87 -23.22 -9.37
C ILE A 136 18.56 -23.83 -8.01
N GLU A 137 19.45 -24.69 -7.48
CA GLU A 137 19.30 -25.27 -6.15
C GLU A 137 19.29 -24.19 -5.05
N ILE A 138 20.14 -23.16 -5.17
CA ILE A 138 20.18 -22.03 -4.22
C ILE A 138 18.85 -21.25 -4.24
N HIS A 139 18.24 -21.02 -5.40
CA HIS A 139 16.99 -20.26 -5.52
C HIS A 139 15.73 -21.07 -5.21
N ALA A 140 15.80 -22.41 -5.26
CA ALA A 140 14.67 -23.30 -5.01
C ALA A 140 14.57 -23.80 -3.55
N LYS A 141 15.60 -23.57 -2.73
CA LYS A 141 15.62 -23.88 -1.29
C LYS A 141 15.09 -22.73 -0.45
#